data_AF-A0A7W0WUW9-F1
#
_entry.id   AF-A0A7W0WUW9-F1
#
_cell.length_a   1.000
_cell.length_b   1.000
_cell.length_c   1.000
_cell.angle_alpha   90.00
_cell.angle_beta   90.00
_cell.angle_gamma   90.00
#
_symmetry.space_group_name_H-M   'P 1'
#
loop_
_entity.id
_entity.type
_entity.pdbx_description
1 polymer ?
#
loop_
_entity_poly.entity_id
_entity_poly.type
_entity_poly.pdbx_seq_one_letter_code
_entity_poly.pdbx_strand_id
1 'polypeptide(L)'
;MKLHAFWRRVGGKMKPFTQEHLNETVQRVAARDDELRKELQDKLQPSDELVEEQAETLGFAKAIPLLDKNAKPTREGRRLLETIVRAEAHPVLLIRDNTVAFEILSTRRRDTGTTWISRLRDRASTINGVIPAVGRVEVSNHPDYTWVGTGWLLDHDLIVTNRHVAREFARRGQQGFSFRAGLDGVSMSCTLDFLEEYERSSESTFIVESVVWISSYSDTDVAFLRLRQEPQRTFPSPVPLCETTPVEDAFIATIGYPARDNRIPDQRLVRRLFGDVYEKKRLAPGQIMRVNGDEIEHDCSTLGGNSGSLVMDLTTGCAVGLHFAGQYMTANYAVSSTKLAS
;
A
#
# COMPACT_ATOMS: atom_id res chain seq x y z
N MET A 1 41.65 -15.52 -17.57
CA MET A 1 41.20 -16.92 -17.66
C MET A 1 41.49 -17.70 -16.36
N LYS A 2 40.91 -17.29 -15.22
CA LYS A 2 40.94 -18.03 -13.94
C LYS A 2 39.65 -17.75 -13.14
N LEU A 3 38.50 -18.10 -13.73
CA LEU A 3 37.17 -17.98 -13.10
C LEU A 3 36.43 -19.32 -13.01
N HIS A 4 37.11 -20.43 -13.31
CA HIS A 4 36.48 -21.76 -13.37
C HIS A 4 36.75 -22.67 -12.15
N ALA A 5 37.54 -22.23 -11.16
CA ALA A 5 37.99 -23.09 -10.05
C ALA A 5 37.27 -22.86 -8.71
N PHE A 6 36.30 -21.94 -8.62
CA PHE A 6 35.51 -21.72 -7.39
C PHE A 6 34.22 -22.56 -7.35
N TRP A 7 33.77 -23.09 -8.49
CA TRP A 7 32.48 -23.77 -8.67
C TRP A 7 32.43 -25.26 -8.28
N ARG A 8 33.25 -25.72 -7.31
CA ARG A 8 33.19 -27.11 -6.82
C ARG A 8 33.15 -27.28 -5.30
N ARG A 9 33.08 -26.21 -4.50
CA ARG A 9 33.12 -26.32 -3.03
C ARG A 9 31.82 -26.01 -2.30
N VAL A 10 30.73 -25.71 -3.02
CA VAL A 10 29.40 -25.42 -2.43
C VAL A 10 28.29 -26.23 -3.12
N GLY A 11 28.58 -27.49 -3.48
CA GLY A 11 27.64 -28.40 -4.15
C GLY A 11 26.60 -29.04 -3.22
N GLY A 12 25.97 -28.26 -2.34
CA GLY A 12 24.81 -28.72 -1.59
C GLY A 12 23.54 -28.51 -2.43
N LYS A 13 22.86 -29.59 -2.84
CA LYS A 13 21.51 -29.48 -3.40
C LYS A 13 20.65 -28.71 -2.40
N MET A 14 19.96 -27.66 -2.85
CA MET A 14 18.95 -27.00 -2.01
C MET A 14 17.95 -28.07 -1.57
N LYS A 15 17.76 -28.22 -0.26
CA LYS A 15 16.69 -29.07 0.25
C LYS A 15 15.37 -28.37 -0.07
N PRO A 16 14.36 -29.10 -0.56
CA PRO A 16 13.08 -28.49 -0.90
C PRO A 16 12.37 -27.95 0.34
N PHE A 17 11.63 -26.85 0.19
CA PHE A 17 10.74 -26.39 1.26
C PHE A 17 9.64 -27.42 1.49
N THR A 18 9.40 -27.75 2.75
CA THR A 18 8.34 -28.68 3.13
C THR A 18 6.97 -27.99 3.14
N GLN A 19 5.92 -28.81 2.96
CA GLN A 19 4.53 -28.40 3.14
C GLN A 19 4.25 -27.82 4.53
N GLU A 20 4.96 -28.29 5.57
CA GLU A 20 4.76 -27.83 6.94
C GLU A 20 5.04 -26.34 7.11
N HIS A 21 6.16 -25.84 6.59
CA HIS A 21 6.52 -24.42 6.70
C HIS A 21 5.56 -23.50 5.95
N LEU A 22 5.06 -23.97 4.81
CA LEU A 22 4.07 -23.25 4.04
C LEU A 22 2.74 -23.22 4.81
N ASN A 23 2.32 -24.36 5.34
CA ASN A 23 1.11 -24.46 6.16
C ASN A 23 1.19 -23.52 7.35
N GLU A 24 2.30 -23.42 8.07
CA GLU A 24 2.48 -22.46 9.17
C GLU A 24 2.21 -21.00 8.72
N THR A 25 2.68 -20.63 7.53
CA THR A 25 2.45 -19.27 6.99
C THR A 25 1.01 -19.07 6.56
N VAL A 26 0.39 -20.06 5.92
CA VAL A 26 -1.04 -20.03 5.57
C VAL A 26 -1.93 -20.04 6.82
N GLN A 27 -1.54 -20.72 7.89
CA GLN A 27 -2.27 -20.74 9.16
C GLN A 27 -2.26 -19.37 9.87
N ARG A 28 -1.27 -18.52 9.62
CA ARG A 28 -1.32 -17.12 10.08
C ARG A 28 -2.45 -16.34 9.41
N VAL A 29 -2.73 -16.61 8.13
CA VAL A 29 -3.87 -16.03 7.40
C VAL A 29 -5.18 -16.67 7.86
N ALA A 30 -5.19 -17.99 8.10
CA ALA A 30 -6.32 -18.76 8.60
C ALA A 30 -6.96 -18.22 9.87
N ALA A 31 -6.14 -17.64 10.75
CA ALA A 31 -6.63 -17.09 12.01
C ALA A 31 -7.70 -16.00 11.82
N ARG A 32 -7.81 -15.42 10.61
CA ARG A 32 -8.69 -14.30 10.28
C ARG A 32 -9.65 -14.58 9.12
N ASP A 33 -9.31 -15.54 8.26
CA ASP A 33 -10.05 -15.76 7.01
C ASP A 33 -9.98 -17.20 6.52
N ASP A 34 -11.08 -17.93 6.71
CA ASP A 34 -11.22 -19.33 6.32
C ASP A 34 -11.35 -19.54 4.81
N GLU A 35 -11.90 -18.57 4.08
CA GLU A 35 -12.08 -18.66 2.63
C GLU A 35 -10.74 -18.45 1.93
N LEU A 36 -10.03 -17.40 2.32
CA LEU A 36 -8.69 -17.10 1.82
C LEU A 36 -7.71 -18.22 2.18
N ARG A 37 -7.84 -18.81 3.37
CA ARG A 37 -7.07 -20.01 3.74
C ARG A 37 -7.28 -21.15 2.75
N LYS A 38 -8.53 -21.50 2.42
CA LYS A 38 -8.83 -22.59 1.49
C LYS A 38 -8.23 -22.31 0.11
N GLU A 39 -8.39 -21.09 -0.39
CA GLU A 39 -7.77 -20.66 -1.64
C GLU A 39 -6.25 -20.87 -1.62
N LEU A 40 -5.57 -20.41 -0.56
CA LEU A 40 -4.13 -20.53 -0.43
C LEU A 40 -3.68 -22.00 -0.30
N GLN A 41 -4.44 -22.85 0.41
CA GLN A 41 -4.14 -24.28 0.51
C GLN A 41 -4.24 -25.00 -0.84
N ASP A 42 -5.23 -24.63 -1.67
CA ASP A 42 -5.43 -25.23 -2.99
C ASP A 42 -4.37 -24.75 -3.99
N LYS A 43 -3.99 -23.47 -3.93
CA LYS A 43 -3.04 -22.85 -4.89
C LYS A 43 -1.59 -23.06 -4.55
N LEU A 44 -1.26 -23.15 -3.26
CA LEU A 44 0.10 -23.29 -2.77
C LEU A 44 0.39 -24.76 -2.45
N GLN A 45 0.29 -25.63 -3.45
CA GLN A 45 0.92 -26.94 -3.34
C GLN A 45 2.42 -26.79 -3.62
N PRO A 46 3.31 -27.13 -2.67
CA PRO A 46 4.74 -27.10 -2.86
C PRO A 46 5.08 -28.20 -3.86
N SER A 47 5.41 -27.79 -5.09
CA SER A 47 6.28 -28.57 -5.94
C SER A 47 7.70 -28.03 -5.80
N ASP A 48 8.69 -28.92 -5.90
CA ASP A 48 10.10 -28.53 -5.96
C ASP A 48 10.32 -27.49 -7.07
N GLU A 49 9.57 -27.62 -8.16
CA GLU A 49 9.55 -26.70 -9.29
C GLU A 49 9.00 -25.30 -8.91
N LEU A 50 7.94 -25.21 -8.09
CA LEU A 50 7.40 -23.93 -7.61
C LEU A 50 8.42 -23.18 -6.77
N VAL A 51 9.05 -23.91 -5.84
CA VAL A 51 10.03 -23.36 -4.91
C VAL A 51 11.31 -22.97 -5.63
N GLU A 52 11.79 -23.79 -6.56
CA GLU A 52 12.96 -23.50 -7.38
C GLU A 52 12.69 -22.34 -8.36
N GLU A 53 11.54 -22.34 -9.05
CA GLU A 53 11.10 -21.25 -9.92
C GLU A 53 10.99 -19.95 -9.12
N GLN A 54 10.42 -20.01 -7.91
CA GLN A 54 10.29 -18.86 -7.04
C GLN A 54 11.63 -18.43 -6.46
N ALA A 55 12.53 -19.34 -6.08
CA ALA A 55 13.88 -19.01 -5.62
C ALA A 55 14.74 -18.38 -6.72
N GLU A 56 14.64 -18.88 -7.96
CA GLU A 56 15.30 -18.32 -9.14
C GLU A 56 14.73 -16.97 -9.56
N THR A 57 13.39 -16.83 -9.59
CA THR A 57 12.70 -15.55 -9.86
C THR A 57 13.04 -14.54 -8.77
N LEU A 58 13.04 -15.02 -7.52
CA LEU A 58 13.45 -14.28 -6.33
C LEU A 58 14.98 -14.22 -6.17
N GLY A 59 15.72 -14.65 -7.21
CA GLY A 59 17.16 -14.85 -7.36
C GLY A 59 17.96 -14.84 -6.08
N PHE A 60 17.49 -15.67 -5.17
CA PHE A 60 18.33 -16.38 -4.24
C PHE A 60 19.18 -17.27 -5.14
N ALA A 61 20.46 -16.96 -5.29
CA ALA A 61 21.36 -17.80 -6.07
C ALA A 61 21.23 -19.24 -5.56
N LYS A 62 21.41 -20.25 -6.44
CA LYS A 62 21.41 -21.69 -6.08
C LYS A 62 22.37 -22.06 -4.92
N ALA A 63 23.18 -21.11 -4.44
CA ALA A 63 24.12 -21.24 -3.34
C ALA A 63 23.58 -20.80 -1.95
N ILE A 64 22.39 -20.20 -1.84
CA ILE A 64 21.83 -19.78 -0.53
C ILE A 64 20.95 -20.91 0.04
N PRO A 65 21.30 -21.48 1.21
CA PRO A 65 20.50 -22.51 1.83
C PRO A 65 19.18 -21.96 2.37
N LEU A 66 18.10 -22.56 1.89
CA LEU A 66 16.70 -22.26 2.21
C LEU A 66 16.26 -22.93 3.52
N LEU A 67 16.85 -24.09 3.85
CA LEU A 67 16.70 -24.78 5.12
C LEU A 67 18.04 -24.84 5.87
N ASP A 68 17.97 -24.83 7.20
CA ASP A 68 19.13 -25.05 8.06
C ASP A 68 19.48 -26.55 8.17
N LYS A 69 20.53 -26.86 8.95
CA LYS A 69 20.98 -28.24 9.18
C LYS A 69 19.91 -29.13 9.85
N ASN A 70 18.94 -28.54 10.53
CA ASN A 70 17.83 -29.20 11.21
C ASN A 70 16.54 -29.19 10.37
N ALA A 71 16.64 -28.89 9.06
CA ALA A 71 15.51 -28.79 8.14
C ALA A 71 14.49 -27.68 8.48
N LYS A 72 14.85 -26.70 9.31
CA LYS A 72 14.00 -25.52 9.58
C LYS A 72 14.27 -24.41 8.57
N PRO A 73 13.30 -23.52 8.27
CA PRO A 73 13.49 -22.44 7.33
C PRO A 73 14.53 -21.46 7.84
N THR A 74 15.55 -21.20 7.00
CA THR A 74 16.47 -20.09 7.26
C THR A 74 15.73 -18.75 7.18
N ARG A 75 16.41 -17.65 7.51
CA ARG A 75 15.81 -16.31 7.34
C ARG A 75 15.33 -16.07 5.90
N GLU A 76 16.15 -16.45 4.92
CA GLU A 76 15.77 -16.30 3.50
C GLU A 76 14.65 -17.26 3.12
N GLY A 77 14.61 -18.44 3.73
CA GLY A 77 13.51 -19.37 3.53
C GLY A 77 12.16 -18.89 4.01
N ARG A 78 12.13 -18.30 5.20
CA ARG A 78 10.90 -17.67 5.72
C ARG A 78 10.45 -16.53 4.84
N ARG A 79 11.38 -15.68 4.38
CA ARG A 79 11.09 -14.59 3.45
C ARG A 79 10.52 -15.10 2.13
N LEU A 80 11.09 -16.17 1.58
CA LEU A 80 10.56 -16.79 0.36
C LEU A 80 9.10 -17.20 0.54
N LEU A 81 8.79 -17.96 1.59
CA LEU A 81 7.42 -18.41 1.91
C LEU A 81 6.46 -17.23 2.12
N GLU A 82 6.90 -16.24 2.87
CA GLU A 82 6.16 -15.01 3.12
C GLU A 82 5.86 -14.22 1.85
N THR A 83 6.84 -14.12 0.94
CA THR A 83 6.70 -13.45 -0.35
C THR A 83 5.68 -14.15 -1.24
N ILE A 84 5.69 -15.48 -1.23
CA ILE A 84 4.74 -16.30 -1.97
C ILE A 84 3.34 -16.10 -1.41
N VAL A 85 3.16 -16.29 -0.11
CA VAL A 85 1.86 -16.20 0.53
C VAL A 85 1.30 -14.78 0.43
N ARG A 86 2.08 -13.72 0.66
CA ARG A 86 1.59 -12.34 0.52
C ARG A 86 1.17 -12.01 -0.91
N ALA A 87 1.93 -12.43 -1.90
CA ALA A 87 1.60 -12.16 -3.29
C ALA A 87 0.33 -12.88 -3.77
N GLU A 88 0.04 -14.06 -3.24
CA GLU A 88 -1.22 -14.76 -3.50
C GLU A 88 -2.37 -14.19 -2.67
N ALA A 89 -2.11 -13.82 -1.42
CA ALA A 89 -3.13 -13.46 -0.45
C ALA A 89 -3.60 -12.00 -0.54
N HIS A 90 -2.81 -11.07 -1.08
CA HIS A 90 -3.15 -9.64 -1.07
C HIS A 90 -2.77 -8.99 -2.42
N PRO A 91 -3.61 -9.15 -3.47
CA PRO A 91 -3.32 -8.60 -4.79
C PRO A 91 -3.36 -7.07 -4.77
N VAL A 92 -2.39 -6.40 -5.42
CA VAL A 92 -2.44 -4.95 -5.61
C VAL A 92 -2.94 -4.64 -7.01
N LEU A 93 -4.08 -3.96 -7.09
CA LEU A 93 -4.78 -3.69 -8.34
C LEU A 93 -4.48 -2.28 -8.84
N LEU A 94 -4.39 -2.16 -10.16
CA LEU A 94 -4.43 -0.86 -10.82
C LEU A 94 -5.82 -0.26 -10.70
N ILE A 95 -5.85 1.07 -10.67
CA ILE A 95 -7.06 1.83 -10.93
C ILE A 95 -6.92 2.47 -12.31
N ARG A 96 -7.97 2.35 -13.13
CA ARG A 96 -8.09 2.92 -14.47
C ARG A 96 -9.50 3.44 -14.68
N ASP A 97 -9.60 4.65 -15.20
CA ASP A 97 -10.85 5.37 -15.45
C ASP A 97 -11.74 5.46 -14.20
N ASN A 98 -11.14 5.75 -13.04
CA ASN A 98 -11.77 5.73 -11.72
C ASN A 98 -12.44 4.38 -11.35
N THR A 99 -11.99 3.28 -11.96
CA THR A 99 -12.48 1.94 -11.66
C THR A 99 -11.34 0.98 -11.32
N VAL A 100 -11.63 0.00 -10.47
CA VAL A 100 -10.67 -1.07 -10.19
C VAL A 100 -10.46 -1.91 -11.45
N ALA A 101 -9.22 -1.99 -11.92
CA ALA A 101 -8.84 -2.86 -13.01
C ALA A 101 -8.55 -4.27 -12.46
N PHE A 102 -9.47 -5.20 -12.69
CA PHE A 102 -9.35 -6.60 -12.27
C PHE A 102 -8.41 -7.43 -13.17
N GLU A 103 -7.71 -6.80 -14.09
CA GLU A 103 -6.62 -7.41 -14.86
C GLU A 103 -5.42 -7.60 -13.93
N ILE A 104 -5.06 -8.85 -13.65
CA ILE A 104 -3.89 -9.17 -12.85
C ILE A 104 -2.64 -8.89 -13.71
N LEU A 105 -1.82 -7.93 -13.30
CA LEU A 105 -0.57 -7.56 -14.00
C LEU A 105 0.47 -8.68 -14.07
N SER A 106 0.33 -9.76 -13.28
CA SER A 106 1.27 -10.87 -13.31
C SER A 106 1.01 -11.80 -14.50
N THR A 107 2.00 -11.93 -15.37
CA THR A 107 2.03 -12.81 -16.55
C THR A 107 2.04 -14.31 -16.23
N ARG A 108 1.84 -14.74 -14.97
CA ARG A 108 1.86 -16.16 -14.57
C ARG A 108 0.48 -16.63 -14.09
N ARG A 109 -0.03 -17.65 -14.78
CA ARG A 109 -1.39 -18.22 -14.79
C ARG A 109 -1.82 -18.98 -13.52
N ARG A 110 -1.56 -18.45 -12.33
CA ARG A 110 -2.38 -18.86 -11.17
C ARG A 110 -3.10 -17.62 -10.72
N ASP A 111 -4.43 -17.70 -10.77
CA ASP A 111 -5.36 -16.61 -10.47
C ASP A 111 -5.05 -16.05 -9.08
N THR A 112 -4.14 -15.09 -8.93
CA THR A 112 -3.74 -14.63 -7.60
C THR A 112 -4.93 -13.93 -6.92
N GLY A 113 -5.22 -14.31 -5.68
CA GLY A 113 -6.24 -13.67 -4.83
C GLY A 113 -7.68 -13.77 -5.32
N THR A 114 -8.14 -14.91 -5.85
CA THR A 114 -9.51 -15.07 -6.37
C THR A 114 -10.59 -14.65 -5.36
N THR A 115 -10.41 -14.99 -4.09
CA THR A 115 -11.31 -14.59 -3.00
C THR A 115 -11.35 -13.07 -2.86
N TRP A 116 -10.18 -12.40 -2.84
CA TRP A 116 -10.15 -10.94 -2.81
C TRP A 116 -10.71 -10.30 -4.08
N ILE A 117 -10.40 -10.84 -5.26
CA ILE A 117 -10.96 -10.37 -6.52
C ILE A 117 -12.49 -10.51 -6.50
N SER A 118 -13.04 -11.61 -5.99
CA SER A 118 -14.48 -11.80 -5.84
C SER A 118 -15.08 -10.74 -4.91
N ARG A 119 -14.51 -10.57 -3.71
CA ARG A 119 -14.97 -9.57 -2.73
C ARG A 119 -14.94 -8.15 -3.29
N LEU A 120 -13.87 -7.81 -3.99
CA LEU A 120 -13.72 -6.50 -4.63
C LEU A 120 -14.71 -6.32 -5.79
N ARG A 121 -15.00 -7.37 -6.57
CA ARG A 121 -16.05 -7.32 -7.61
C ARG A 121 -17.43 -7.12 -7.02
N ASP A 122 -17.76 -7.83 -5.94
CA ASP A 122 -19.04 -7.71 -5.23
C ASP A 122 -19.25 -6.29 -4.66
N ARG A 123 -18.16 -5.57 -4.40
CA ARG A 123 -18.14 -4.21 -3.87
C ARG A 123 -17.69 -3.16 -4.89
N ALA A 124 -17.60 -3.50 -6.17
CA ALA A 124 -17.02 -2.63 -7.18
C ALA A 124 -17.73 -1.28 -7.29
N SER A 125 -19.07 -1.25 -7.20
CA SER A 125 -19.81 0.01 -7.23
C SER A 125 -19.45 0.94 -6.07
N THR A 126 -19.34 0.39 -4.85
CA THR A 126 -18.95 1.14 -3.66
C THR A 126 -17.54 1.69 -3.79
N ILE A 127 -16.59 0.83 -4.20
CA ILE A 127 -15.19 1.18 -4.37
C ILE A 127 -15.02 2.26 -5.45
N ASN A 128 -15.64 2.07 -6.62
CA ASN A 128 -15.55 2.99 -7.75
C ASN A 128 -16.16 4.36 -7.43
N GLY A 129 -17.13 4.44 -6.51
CA GLY A 129 -17.67 5.71 -6.01
C GLY A 129 -16.68 6.50 -5.15
N VAL A 130 -15.74 5.82 -4.48
CA VAL A 130 -14.76 6.40 -3.55
C VAL A 130 -13.46 6.80 -4.26
N ILE A 131 -13.03 6.01 -5.25
CA ILE A 131 -11.77 6.22 -6.00
C ILE A 131 -11.53 7.68 -6.47
N PRO A 132 -12.54 8.39 -7.01
CA PRO A 132 -12.36 9.77 -7.48
C PRO A 132 -11.93 10.75 -6.39
N ALA A 133 -12.23 10.46 -5.12
CA ALA A 133 -11.97 11.35 -4.00
C ALA A 133 -10.54 11.23 -3.43
N VAL A 134 -9.73 10.30 -3.94
CA VAL A 134 -8.35 10.06 -3.49
C VAL A 134 -7.38 10.56 -4.55
N GLY A 135 -6.38 11.35 -4.15
CA GLY A 135 -5.43 11.98 -5.05
C GLY A 135 -3.99 12.01 -4.54
N ARG A 136 -3.04 12.20 -5.46
CA ARG A 136 -1.62 12.34 -5.16
C ARG A 136 -1.31 13.79 -4.79
N VAL A 137 -0.56 13.96 -3.72
CA VAL A 137 -0.14 15.28 -3.23
C VAL A 137 1.11 15.68 -4.00
N GLU A 138 0.91 16.49 -5.04
CA GLU A 138 1.95 17.08 -5.87
C GLU A 138 2.52 18.34 -5.21
N VAL A 139 3.81 18.60 -5.41
CA VAL A 139 4.50 19.79 -4.92
C VAL A 139 5.31 20.44 -6.03
N SER A 140 5.34 21.78 -6.05
CA SER A 140 6.18 22.57 -6.94
C SER A 140 7.20 23.38 -6.14
N ASN A 141 8.35 23.63 -6.76
CA ASN A 141 9.51 24.30 -6.17
C ASN A 141 10.12 23.56 -4.96
N HIS A 142 9.75 22.30 -4.74
CA HIS A 142 10.41 21.46 -3.73
C HIS A 142 11.79 21.00 -4.26
N PRO A 143 12.85 20.99 -3.43
CA PRO A 143 14.20 20.68 -3.90
C PRO A 143 14.40 19.24 -4.39
N ASP A 144 13.71 18.28 -3.76
CA ASP A 144 13.98 16.85 -3.95
C ASP A 144 12.84 16.07 -4.61
N TYR A 145 11.63 16.63 -4.65
CA TYR A 145 10.40 15.88 -4.91
C TYR A 145 9.46 16.68 -5.81
N THR A 146 8.72 15.97 -6.65
CA THR A 146 7.57 16.55 -7.39
C THR A 146 6.24 16.15 -6.76
N TRP A 147 6.24 15.16 -5.87
CA TRP A 147 5.10 14.69 -5.11
C TRP A 147 5.57 14.09 -3.78
N VAL A 148 4.70 14.06 -2.76
CA VAL A 148 5.12 13.74 -1.37
C VAL A 148 4.22 12.74 -0.64
N GLY A 149 3.06 12.40 -1.20
CA GLY A 149 2.18 11.42 -0.58
C GLY A 149 0.80 11.36 -1.22
N THR A 150 -0.16 10.89 -0.44
CA THR A 150 -1.57 10.73 -0.80
C THR A 150 -2.44 11.64 0.08
N GLY A 151 -3.58 12.09 -0.43
CA GLY A 151 -4.62 12.76 0.33
C GLY A 151 -5.99 12.48 -0.26
N TRP A 152 -7.04 12.72 0.50
CA TRP A 152 -8.41 12.48 0.04
C TRP A 152 -9.41 13.50 0.58
N LEU A 153 -10.49 13.72 -0.17
CA LEU A 153 -11.59 14.63 0.18
C LEU A 153 -12.36 14.08 1.38
N LEU A 154 -12.21 14.76 2.51
CA LEU A 154 -12.96 14.51 3.74
C LEU A 154 -14.28 15.28 3.76
N ASP A 155 -14.29 16.47 3.19
CA ASP A 155 -15.46 17.34 3.02
C ASP A 155 -15.33 18.12 1.71
N HIS A 156 -16.31 18.98 1.37
CA HIS A 156 -16.44 19.67 0.09
C HIS A 156 -15.13 20.19 -0.51
N ASP A 157 -14.33 20.95 0.25
CA ASP A 157 -13.02 21.47 -0.17
C ASP A 157 -11.88 21.05 0.78
N LEU A 158 -12.16 20.14 1.72
CA LEU A 158 -11.26 19.77 2.79
C LEU A 158 -10.60 18.43 2.49
N ILE A 159 -9.28 18.45 2.43
CA ILE A 159 -8.45 17.26 2.23
C ILE A 159 -7.83 16.87 3.55
N VAL A 160 -7.78 15.57 3.82
CA VAL A 160 -6.94 15.00 4.87
C VAL A 160 -5.74 14.29 4.25
N THR A 161 -4.57 14.47 4.88
CA THR A 161 -3.32 13.77 4.59
C THR A 161 -2.53 13.62 5.89
N ASN A 162 -1.34 13.02 5.85
CA ASN A 162 -0.50 12.96 7.04
C ASN A 162 0.19 14.29 7.34
N ARG A 163 0.48 14.53 8.63
CA ARG A 163 1.31 15.67 9.04
C ARG A 163 2.68 15.63 8.38
N HIS A 164 3.37 14.48 8.34
CA HIS A 164 4.70 14.44 7.73
C HIS A 164 4.67 14.77 6.24
N VAL A 165 3.62 14.37 5.51
CA VAL A 165 3.40 14.76 4.11
C VAL A 165 3.24 16.28 3.99
N ALA A 166 2.34 16.87 4.77
CA ALA A 166 2.11 18.32 4.75
C ALA A 166 3.37 19.13 5.10
N ARG A 167 4.22 18.60 6.00
CA ARG A 167 5.45 19.27 6.44
C ARG A 167 6.54 19.33 5.38
N GLU A 168 6.47 18.54 4.32
CA GLU A 168 7.41 18.65 3.20
C GLU A 168 7.27 20.03 2.51
N PHE A 169 6.05 20.56 2.39
CA PHE A 169 5.78 21.82 1.69
C PHE A 169 5.24 22.95 2.57
N ALA A 170 4.87 22.67 3.83
CA ALA A 170 4.30 23.66 4.74
C ALA A 170 5.00 23.70 6.10
N ARG A 171 4.86 24.85 6.79
CA ARG A 171 5.37 25.07 8.13
C ARG A 171 4.40 25.89 8.96
N ARG A 172 4.50 25.77 10.28
CA ARG A 172 3.84 26.69 11.20
C ARG A 172 4.56 28.03 11.18
N GLY A 173 3.83 29.10 10.85
CA GLY A 173 4.25 30.49 10.95
C GLY A 173 3.67 31.16 12.20
N GLN A 174 3.78 32.48 12.28
CA GLN A 174 3.28 33.26 13.43
C GLN A 174 1.75 33.36 13.48
N GLN A 175 1.08 33.45 12.32
CA GLN A 175 -0.38 33.62 12.21
C GLN A 175 -1.12 32.40 11.68
N GLY A 176 -0.50 31.21 11.70
CA GLY A 176 -1.09 29.99 11.15
C GLY A 176 -0.06 29.15 10.42
N PHE A 177 -0.47 28.49 9.34
CA PHE A 177 0.41 27.71 8.49
C PHE A 177 0.72 28.47 7.19
N SER A 178 1.94 28.33 6.70
CA SER A 178 2.37 28.89 5.43
C SER A 178 3.10 27.84 4.61
N PHE A 179 3.10 28.00 3.30
CA PHE A 179 4.01 27.25 2.43
C PHE A 179 5.47 27.59 2.76
N ARG A 180 6.36 26.61 2.57
CA ARG A 180 7.80 26.74 2.76
C ARG A 180 8.41 27.49 1.58
N ALA A 181 9.55 28.13 1.80
CA ALA A 181 10.38 28.58 0.69
C ALA A 181 11.01 27.33 0.03
N GLY A 182 10.93 27.30 -1.30
CA GLY A 182 11.48 26.28 -2.16
C GLY A 182 12.78 26.74 -2.84
N LEU A 183 13.03 26.16 -4.02
CA LEU A 183 14.19 26.50 -4.86
C LEU A 183 14.25 28.00 -5.15
N ASP A 184 15.46 28.56 -5.07
CA ASP A 184 15.77 29.98 -5.31
C ASP A 184 14.93 30.99 -4.49
N GLY A 185 14.42 30.56 -3.34
CA GLY A 185 13.59 31.40 -2.46
C GLY A 185 12.14 31.57 -2.94
N VAL A 186 11.74 30.93 -4.04
CA VAL A 186 10.36 30.91 -4.53
C VAL A 186 9.52 30.06 -3.59
N SER A 187 8.33 30.53 -3.20
CA SER A 187 7.43 29.74 -2.35
C SER A 187 7.10 28.40 -3.01
N MET A 188 7.09 27.33 -2.22
CA MET A 188 6.49 26.07 -2.63
C MET A 188 4.99 26.26 -2.84
N SER A 189 4.41 25.42 -3.69
CA SER A 189 2.97 25.26 -3.84
C SER A 189 2.64 23.77 -3.88
N CYS A 190 1.37 23.45 -3.66
CA CYS A 190 0.87 22.10 -3.64
C CYS A 190 -0.42 22.00 -4.46
N THR A 191 -0.58 20.88 -5.15
CA THR A 191 -1.82 20.52 -5.84
C THR A 191 -2.18 19.08 -5.50
N LEU A 192 -3.46 18.73 -5.61
CA LEU A 192 -3.93 17.37 -5.46
C LEU A 192 -4.38 16.85 -6.82
N ASP A 193 -3.70 15.84 -7.36
CA ASP A 193 -4.14 15.15 -8.59
C ASP A 193 -5.00 13.94 -8.23
N PHE A 194 -6.32 14.06 -8.43
CA PHE A 194 -7.28 12.99 -8.17
C PHE A 194 -7.20 11.83 -9.16
N LEU A 195 -6.30 11.84 -10.13
CA LEU A 195 -6.28 10.85 -11.18
C LEU A 195 -4.98 10.07 -11.12
N GLU A 196 -3.90 10.61 -11.67
CA GLU A 196 -2.56 9.99 -11.76
C GLU A 196 -2.60 8.45 -11.86
N GLU A 197 -3.34 7.97 -12.85
CA GLU A 197 -3.56 6.54 -13.13
C GLU A 197 -2.51 6.02 -14.12
N TYR A 198 -2.35 4.70 -14.18
CA TYR A 198 -1.43 4.08 -15.13
C TYR A 198 -1.97 4.20 -16.57
N GLU A 199 -1.09 4.49 -17.53
CA GLU A 199 -1.42 4.67 -18.95
C GLU A 199 -2.49 5.75 -19.25
N ARG A 200 -2.57 6.78 -18.40
CA ARG A 200 -3.39 7.97 -18.64
C ARG A 200 -2.55 9.22 -18.85
N SER A 201 -3.02 10.09 -19.74
CA SER A 201 -2.47 11.44 -19.96
C SER A 201 -3.38 12.56 -19.46
N SER A 202 -4.61 12.25 -19.08
CA SER A 202 -5.51 13.21 -18.43
C SER A 202 -5.09 13.41 -16.97
N GLU A 203 -5.29 14.62 -16.47
CA GLU A 203 -5.05 15.01 -15.07
C GLU A 203 -6.33 15.57 -14.46
N SER A 204 -6.50 15.39 -13.15
CA SER A 204 -7.58 16.02 -12.38
C SER A 204 -6.98 16.75 -11.18
N THR A 205 -6.22 17.79 -11.49
CA THR A 205 -5.34 18.47 -10.52
C THR A 205 -5.99 19.72 -9.95
N PHE A 206 -6.14 19.82 -8.64
CA PHE A 206 -6.72 20.98 -7.95
C PHE A 206 -5.70 21.68 -7.07
N ILE A 207 -5.75 23.01 -7.02
CA ILE A 207 -4.80 23.80 -6.23
C ILE A 207 -5.12 23.67 -4.75
N VAL A 208 -4.12 23.36 -3.92
CA VAL A 208 -4.22 23.53 -2.47
C VAL A 208 -4.04 25.01 -2.16
N GLU A 209 -5.12 25.67 -1.77
CA GLU A 209 -5.14 27.10 -1.47
C GLU A 209 -4.44 27.42 -0.16
N SER A 210 -4.69 26.61 0.87
CA SER A 210 -4.15 26.85 2.21
C SER A 210 -4.03 25.57 3.02
N VAL A 211 -3.17 25.64 4.03
CA VAL A 211 -3.00 24.59 5.04
C VAL A 211 -3.89 24.98 6.22
N VAL A 212 -4.96 24.23 6.43
CA VAL A 212 -5.94 24.50 7.50
C VAL A 212 -5.32 24.17 8.85
N TRP A 213 -4.69 23.00 8.94
CA TRP A 213 -4.11 22.53 10.19
C TRP A 213 -3.05 21.46 9.98
N ILE A 214 -2.04 21.42 10.85
CA ILE A 214 -1.06 20.33 10.95
C ILE A 214 -0.94 19.97 12.42
N SER A 215 -1.13 18.69 12.74
CA SER A 215 -0.97 18.16 14.09
C SER A 215 0.41 18.44 14.70
N SER A 216 0.45 18.53 16.03
CA SER A 216 1.70 18.62 16.79
C SER A 216 2.43 17.28 16.77
N TYR A 217 3.74 17.25 17.04
CA TYR A 217 4.52 16.00 17.04
C TYR A 217 4.09 14.97 18.10
N SER A 218 3.49 15.44 19.20
CA SER A 218 2.97 14.59 20.28
C SER A 218 1.58 14.02 19.99
N ASP A 219 0.99 14.37 18.85
CA ASP A 219 -0.35 13.95 18.44
C ASP A 219 -0.30 13.01 17.22
N THR A 220 -1.44 12.46 16.82
CA THR A 220 -1.56 11.59 15.64
C THR A 220 -1.17 12.31 14.36
N ASP A 221 -0.64 11.57 13.39
CA ASP A 221 0.03 12.12 12.22
C ASP A 221 -0.94 12.58 11.13
N VAL A 222 -1.64 13.68 11.39
CA VAL A 222 -2.75 14.20 10.56
C VAL A 222 -2.50 15.66 10.18
N ALA A 223 -2.91 16.04 8.96
CA ALA A 223 -3.01 17.41 8.50
C ALA A 223 -4.25 17.60 7.62
N PHE A 224 -4.79 18.82 7.65
CA PHE A 224 -5.92 19.24 6.83
C PHE A 224 -5.51 20.36 5.88
N LEU A 225 -5.89 20.23 4.62
CA LEU A 225 -5.61 21.17 3.54
C LEU A 225 -6.91 21.62 2.91
N ARG A 226 -6.97 22.85 2.40
CA ARG A 226 -8.13 23.37 1.66
C ARG A 226 -7.80 23.47 0.18
N LEU A 227 -8.65 22.89 -0.67
CA LEU A 227 -8.60 23.08 -2.11
C LEU A 227 -9.23 24.41 -2.51
N ARG A 228 -8.71 25.01 -3.57
CA ARG A 228 -9.31 26.19 -4.19
C ARG A 228 -10.53 25.77 -5.00
N GLN A 229 -11.69 26.37 -4.69
CA GLN A 229 -12.86 26.24 -5.55
C GLN A 229 -12.63 26.98 -6.88
N GLU A 230 -12.81 26.28 -7.99
CA GLU A 230 -12.79 26.87 -9.34
C GLU A 230 -14.21 26.88 -9.93
N PRO A 231 -14.70 27.99 -10.52
CA PRO A 231 -16.11 28.10 -10.94
C PRO A 231 -16.59 27.06 -11.97
N GLN A 232 -15.67 26.47 -12.74
CA GLN A 232 -15.98 25.51 -13.81
C GLN A 232 -15.56 24.08 -13.47
N ARG A 233 -15.13 23.83 -12.23
CA ARG A 233 -14.68 22.50 -11.80
C ARG A 233 -15.41 22.08 -10.54
N THR A 234 -15.92 20.85 -10.59
CA THR A 234 -16.60 20.23 -9.46
C THR A 234 -15.63 19.27 -8.77
N PHE A 235 -15.61 19.31 -7.45
CA PHE A 235 -14.89 18.30 -6.68
C PHE A 235 -15.59 16.94 -6.77
N PRO A 236 -14.83 15.84 -6.67
CA PRO A 236 -15.40 14.53 -6.36
C PRO A 236 -16.30 14.56 -5.10
N SER A 237 -17.19 13.58 -4.97
CA SER A 237 -17.92 13.39 -3.72
C SER A 237 -16.96 13.04 -2.58
N PRO A 238 -17.03 13.72 -1.41
CA PRO A 238 -16.16 13.40 -0.28
C PRO A 238 -16.38 11.99 0.26
N VAL A 239 -15.35 11.44 0.91
CA VAL A 239 -15.41 10.15 1.58
C VAL A 239 -15.85 10.36 3.03
N PRO A 240 -17.03 9.88 3.44
CA PRO A 240 -17.48 10.02 4.81
C PRO A 240 -16.61 9.19 5.76
N LEU A 241 -16.38 9.68 6.98
CA LEU A 241 -15.77 8.89 8.05
C LEU A 241 -16.76 7.82 8.53
N CYS A 242 -16.26 6.62 8.83
CA CYS A 242 -17.04 5.63 9.55
C CYS A 242 -17.45 6.17 10.93
N GLU A 243 -18.76 6.24 11.18
CA GLU A 243 -19.33 6.64 12.48
C GLU A 243 -19.06 5.61 13.59
N THR A 244 -18.79 4.36 13.19
CA THR A 244 -18.51 3.26 14.13
C THR A 244 -17.01 3.08 14.30
N THR A 245 -16.62 2.66 15.50
CA THR A 245 -15.24 2.27 15.78
C THR A 245 -14.83 1.15 14.82
N PRO A 246 -13.63 1.23 14.21
CA PRO A 246 -13.10 0.14 13.40
C PRO A 246 -13.12 -1.17 14.18
N VAL A 247 -13.41 -2.27 13.49
CA VAL A 247 -13.53 -3.61 14.07
C VAL A 247 -12.41 -4.49 13.53
N GLU A 248 -11.81 -5.32 14.39
CA GLU A 248 -10.82 -6.31 13.95
C GLU A 248 -11.43 -7.29 12.94
N ASP A 249 -10.59 -7.80 12.04
CA ASP A 249 -10.93 -8.68 10.92
C ASP A 249 -11.85 -8.07 9.85
N ALA A 250 -12.30 -6.82 10.02
CA ALA A 250 -13.08 -6.11 9.01
C ALA A 250 -12.30 -6.01 7.68
N PHE A 251 -13.00 -6.29 6.58
CA PHE A 251 -12.42 -6.23 5.24
C PHE A 251 -12.34 -4.77 4.77
N ILE A 252 -11.12 -4.37 4.44
CA ILE A 252 -10.77 -3.00 4.07
C ILE A 252 -10.00 -2.97 2.77
N ALA A 253 -9.88 -1.78 2.19
CA ALA A 253 -8.92 -1.51 1.13
C ALA A 253 -8.20 -0.19 1.37
N THR A 254 -6.93 -0.16 1.00
CA THR A 254 -6.14 1.06 0.95
C THR A 254 -6.10 1.58 -0.48
N ILE A 255 -6.39 2.87 -0.67
CA ILE A 255 -6.26 3.55 -1.97
C ILE A 255 -5.19 4.64 -1.85
N GLY A 256 -4.18 4.59 -2.73
CA GLY A 256 -3.16 5.62 -2.82
C GLY A 256 -2.04 5.32 -3.80
N TYR A 257 -0.87 5.92 -3.58
CA TYR A 257 0.19 6.04 -4.58
C TYR A 257 1.51 5.39 -4.12
N PRO A 258 1.65 4.06 -4.21
CA PRO A 258 2.87 3.35 -3.84
C PRO A 258 4.05 3.75 -4.74
N ALA A 259 5.05 4.40 -4.14
CA ALA A 259 6.36 4.67 -4.71
C ALA A 259 7.25 3.44 -4.65
N ARG A 260 8.23 3.39 -5.56
CA ARG A 260 9.30 2.41 -5.46
C ARG A 260 10.19 2.75 -4.26
N ASP A 261 10.39 1.78 -3.38
CA ASP A 261 11.26 1.94 -2.21
C ASP A 261 12.42 0.94 -2.24
N ASN A 262 13.60 1.41 -2.65
CA ASN A 262 14.81 0.58 -2.73
C ASN A 262 15.36 0.16 -1.35
N ARG A 263 14.83 0.72 -0.25
CA ARG A 263 15.22 0.35 1.13
C ARG A 263 14.58 -0.95 1.58
N ILE A 264 13.49 -1.38 0.93
CA ILE A 264 12.84 -2.66 1.25
C ILE A 264 13.76 -3.82 0.86
N PRO A 265 14.05 -4.77 1.76
CA PRO A 265 14.99 -5.85 1.45
C PRO A 265 14.55 -6.76 0.29
N ASP A 266 13.26 -7.10 0.20
CA ASP A 266 12.74 -7.97 -0.87
C ASP A 266 12.14 -7.15 -2.02
N GLN A 267 13.02 -6.56 -2.83
CA GLN A 267 12.62 -5.83 -4.05
C GLN A 267 11.83 -6.69 -5.04
N ARG A 268 11.90 -8.02 -4.91
CA ARG A 268 11.25 -8.91 -5.86
C ARG A 268 9.82 -9.24 -5.45
N LEU A 269 9.55 -9.36 -4.14
CA LEU A 269 8.19 -9.28 -3.61
C LEU A 269 7.51 -7.98 -4.05
N VAL A 270 8.20 -6.85 -3.89
CA VAL A 270 7.69 -5.54 -4.31
C VAL A 270 7.32 -5.55 -5.80
N ARG A 271 8.22 -5.98 -6.69
CA ARG A 271 7.89 -6.10 -8.12
C ARG A 271 6.75 -7.08 -8.41
N ARG A 272 6.64 -8.17 -7.66
CA ARG A 272 5.55 -9.16 -7.84
C ARG A 272 4.20 -8.60 -7.43
N LEU A 273 4.12 -7.89 -6.31
CA LEU A 273 2.89 -7.27 -5.82
C LEU A 273 2.46 -6.11 -6.72
N PHE A 274 3.39 -5.22 -7.08
CA PHE A 274 3.07 -3.96 -7.76
C PHE A 274 3.28 -4.03 -9.29
N GLY A 275 3.77 -5.13 -9.85
CA GLY A 275 3.93 -5.30 -11.30
C GLY A 275 4.92 -4.32 -11.95
N ASP A 276 5.91 -3.85 -11.18
CA ASP A 276 6.92 -2.85 -11.59
C ASP A 276 6.35 -1.49 -12.07
N VAL A 277 5.08 -1.22 -11.75
CA VAL A 277 4.41 0.05 -12.01
C VAL A 277 4.20 0.77 -10.67
N TYR A 278 4.85 1.91 -10.48
CA TYR A 278 4.82 2.67 -9.22
C TYR A 278 4.31 4.09 -9.45
N GLU A 279 4.05 4.80 -8.36
CA GLU A 279 3.66 6.21 -8.32
C GLU A 279 2.31 6.50 -8.98
N LYS A 280 1.59 5.44 -9.38
CA LYS A 280 0.25 5.48 -9.96
C LYS A 280 -0.76 4.99 -8.95
N LYS A 281 -2.00 5.49 -9.06
CA LYS A 281 -3.08 5.14 -8.13
C LYS A 281 -3.32 3.63 -8.09
N ARG A 282 -3.33 3.06 -6.88
CA ARG A 282 -3.55 1.63 -6.61
C ARG A 282 -4.64 1.42 -5.58
N LEU A 283 -5.25 0.24 -5.66
CA LEU A 283 -6.06 -0.34 -4.61
C LEU A 283 -5.37 -1.60 -4.07
N ALA A 284 -5.22 -1.68 -2.75
CA ALA A 284 -4.71 -2.86 -2.06
C ALA A 284 -5.71 -3.31 -0.98
N PRO A 285 -6.35 -4.48 -1.12
CA PRO A 285 -7.24 -5.02 -0.09
C PRO A 285 -6.46 -5.59 1.09
N GLY A 286 -7.15 -5.74 2.22
CA GLY A 286 -6.65 -6.39 3.42
C GLY A 286 -7.68 -6.38 4.54
N GLN A 287 -7.25 -6.70 5.75
CA GLN A 287 -8.05 -6.73 6.95
C GLN A 287 -7.46 -5.83 8.03
N ILE A 288 -8.33 -5.35 8.91
CA ILE A 288 -7.90 -4.76 10.18
C ILE A 288 -7.34 -5.89 11.05
N MET A 289 -6.07 -5.76 11.42
CA MET A 289 -5.35 -6.72 12.25
C MET A 289 -5.58 -6.51 13.74
N ARG A 290 -5.70 -5.24 14.13
CA ARG A 290 -5.82 -4.81 15.52
C ARG A 290 -6.34 -3.38 15.62
N VAL A 291 -7.10 -3.08 16.68
CA VAL A 291 -7.60 -1.74 16.96
C VAL A 291 -7.11 -1.27 18.34
N ASN A 292 -6.35 -0.18 18.37
CA ASN A 292 -5.72 0.38 19.58
C ASN A 292 -6.15 1.83 19.80
N GLY A 293 -7.46 2.07 19.94
CA GLY A 293 -8.03 3.40 20.15
C GLY A 293 -7.88 4.31 18.92
N ASP A 294 -6.93 5.24 18.97
CA ASP A 294 -6.67 6.22 17.90
C ASP A 294 -5.88 5.64 16.71
N GLU A 295 -5.41 4.39 16.83
CA GLU A 295 -4.60 3.70 15.82
C GLU A 295 -5.21 2.35 15.43
N ILE A 296 -5.13 2.02 14.14
CA ILE A 296 -5.46 0.70 13.61
C ILE A 296 -4.24 0.06 12.95
N GLU A 297 -4.06 -1.23 13.16
CA GLU A 297 -3.13 -2.06 12.40
C GLU A 297 -3.88 -2.76 11.26
N HIS A 298 -3.29 -2.83 10.07
CA HIS A 298 -3.86 -3.52 8.90
C HIS A 298 -2.80 -4.25 8.08
N ASP A 299 -3.20 -5.21 7.24
CA ASP A 299 -2.28 -6.00 6.41
C ASP A 299 -2.29 -5.67 4.91
N CYS A 300 -3.05 -4.65 4.48
CA CYS A 300 -3.03 -4.17 3.09
C CYS A 300 -1.60 -3.94 2.58
N SER A 301 -1.29 -4.33 1.34
CA SER A 301 0.03 -4.14 0.75
C SER A 301 0.31 -2.66 0.44
N THR A 302 1.26 -2.04 1.17
CA THR A 302 1.69 -0.65 0.97
C THR A 302 3.20 -0.54 0.73
N LEU A 303 3.62 0.59 0.17
CA LEU A 303 5.01 1.06 0.02
C LEU A 303 5.10 2.54 0.44
N GLY A 304 6.30 3.12 0.38
CA GLY A 304 6.47 4.58 0.43
C GLY A 304 5.49 5.28 -0.53
N GLY A 305 5.11 6.53 -0.23
CA GLY A 305 4.08 7.25 -1.01
C GLY A 305 2.62 6.93 -0.64
N ASN A 306 2.36 5.81 0.05
CA ASN A 306 1.03 5.54 0.64
C ASN A 306 0.74 6.37 1.91
N SER A 307 1.68 7.16 2.39
CA SER A 307 1.41 8.09 3.48
C SER A 307 0.24 9.01 3.11
N GLY A 308 -0.81 8.98 3.91
CA GLY A 308 -2.05 9.71 3.72
C GLY A 308 -3.07 8.96 2.86
N SER A 309 -2.80 7.70 2.49
CA SER A 309 -3.75 6.86 1.78
C SER A 309 -5.02 6.64 2.59
N LEU A 310 -6.14 6.64 1.89
CA LEU A 310 -7.43 6.27 2.45
C LEU A 310 -7.41 4.79 2.83
N VAL A 311 -7.85 4.46 4.05
CA VAL A 311 -8.25 3.10 4.44
C VAL A 311 -9.77 3.08 4.49
N MET A 312 -10.42 2.41 3.55
CA MET A 312 -11.87 2.32 3.43
C MET A 312 -12.39 0.97 3.91
N ASP A 313 -13.56 0.96 4.55
CA ASP A 313 -14.34 -0.25 4.77
C ASP A 313 -15.00 -0.71 3.47
N LEU A 314 -14.81 -1.98 3.10
CA LEU A 314 -15.33 -2.50 1.83
C LEU A 314 -16.85 -2.65 1.80
N THR A 315 -17.50 -2.73 2.96
CA THR A 315 -18.95 -2.90 3.04
C THR A 315 -19.69 -1.59 2.81
N THR A 316 -19.22 -0.53 3.46
CA THR A 316 -19.88 0.78 3.55
C THR A 316 -19.29 1.81 2.60
N GLY A 317 -18.03 1.67 2.21
CA GLY A 317 -17.30 2.68 1.45
C GLY A 317 -16.80 3.87 2.27
N CYS A 318 -17.07 3.87 3.58
CA CYS A 318 -16.64 4.93 4.48
C CYS A 318 -15.16 4.75 4.86
N ALA A 319 -14.51 5.85 5.26
CA ALA A 319 -13.13 5.85 5.72
C ALA A 319 -13.06 5.31 7.17
N VAL A 320 -12.31 4.23 7.38
CA VAL A 320 -11.98 3.69 8.71
C VAL A 320 -10.64 4.22 9.24
N GLY A 321 -9.82 4.80 8.37
CA GLY A 321 -8.57 5.43 8.81
C GLY A 321 -7.73 6.08 7.71
N LEU A 322 -6.64 6.69 8.17
CA LEU A 322 -5.63 7.38 7.36
C LEU A 322 -4.28 6.67 7.53
N HIS A 323 -3.82 5.94 6.50
CA HIS A 323 -2.54 5.24 6.55
C HIS A 323 -1.37 6.21 6.77
N PHE A 324 -0.43 5.88 7.66
CA PHE A 324 0.72 6.75 7.94
C PHE A 324 2.08 6.04 8.03
N ALA A 325 2.11 4.73 8.31
CA ALA A 325 3.37 4.00 8.42
C ALA A 325 3.20 2.51 8.15
N GLY A 326 4.31 1.84 7.88
CA GLY A 326 4.38 0.39 7.71
C GLY A 326 5.64 -0.19 8.30
N GLN A 327 5.52 -1.33 8.96
CA GLN A 327 6.63 -2.17 9.36
C GLN A 327 6.69 -3.39 8.46
N TYR A 328 7.76 -3.48 7.67
CA TYR A 328 7.94 -4.54 6.66
C TYR A 328 7.62 -5.92 7.23
N MET A 329 6.73 -6.64 6.54
CA MET A 329 6.26 -7.99 6.88
C MET A 329 5.51 -8.15 8.21
N THR A 330 5.31 -7.08 8.97
CA THR A 330 4.68 -7.11 10.29
C THR A 330 3.25 -6.58 10.22
N ALA A 331 3.08 -5.27 10.06
CA ALA A 331 1.80 -4.60 10.02
C ALA A 331 1.94 -3.22 9.36
N ASN A 332 0.83 -2.68 8.89
CA ASN A 332 0.68 -1.29 8.49
C ASN A 332 -0.19 -0.56 9.50
N TYR A 333 0.00 0.74 9.64
CA TYR A 333 -0.61 1.57 10.67
C TYR A 333 -1.38 2.72 10.04
N ALA A 334 -2.56 2.98 10.59
CA ALA A 334 -3.40 4.11 10.20
C ALA A 334 -3.98 4.81 11.43
N VAL A 335 -4.20 6.11 11.33
CA VAL A 335 -4.98 6.87 12.32
C VAL A 335 -6.45 6.48 12.14
N SER A 336 -7.13 6.13 13.22
CA SER A 336 -8.52 5.65 13.17
C SER A 336 -9.51 6.76 12.80
N SER A 337 -10.62 6.40 12.15
CA SER A 337 -11.67 7.34 11.77
C SER A 337 -12.27 8.07 12.97
N THR A 338 -12.36 7.41 14.13
CA THR A 338 -12.84 8.03 15.38
C THR A 338 -11.93 9.16 15.84
N LYS A 339 -10.61 9.02 15.63
CA LYS A 339 -9.64 10.09 15.91
C LYS A 339 -9.66 11.20 14.86
N LEU A 340 -9.92 10.87 13.60
CA LEU A 340 -10.08 11.88 12.55
C LEU A 340 -11.33 12.76 12.78
N ALA A 341 -12.36 12.21 13.44
CA ALA A 341 -13.61 12.91 13.73
C ALA A 341 -13.58 13.79 15.01
N SER A 342 -12.60 13.59 15.90
CA SER A 342 -12.46 14.34 17.16
C SER A 342 -11.71 15.65 16.98
#